data_AF-A0A1F5VGD7-F1
#
_entry.id   AF-A0A1F5VGD7-F1
#
_cell.length_a   1.000
_cell.length_b   1.000
_cell.length_c   1.000
_cell.angle_alpha   90.00
_cell.angle_beta   90.00
_cell.angle_gamma   90.00
#
_symmetry.space_group_name_H-M   'P 1'
#
loop_
_entity.id
_entity.type
_entity.pdbx_description
1 polymer ?
#
loop_
_entity_poly.entity_id
_entity_poly.type
_entity_poly.pdbx_seq_one_letter_code
_entity_poly.pdbx_strand_id
1 'polypeptide(L)' 'MSFILALVLYILFLAVYWFSVLSILWHVKEYATPHDSSKWIIWTFLGAIIFLNITSLALFFSLPLS' A
#
# COMPACT_ATOMS: atom_id res chain seq x y z
N MET A 1 -20.55 12.79 9.65
CA MET A 1 -20.69 12.19 8.29
C MET A 1 -20.47 10.70 8.48
N SER A 2 -21.44 9.84 8.17
CA SER A 2 -21.48 8.44 8.65
C SER A 2 -20.12 7.73 8.57
N PHE A 3 -19.62 7.24 9.71
CA PHE A 3 -18.42 6.40 9.81
C PHE A 3 -18.36 5.30 8.73
N ILE A 4 -19.53 4.76 8.36
CA ILE A 4 -19.69 3.74 7.32
C ILE A 4 -19.21 4.27 5.95
N LEU A 5 -19.55 5.52 5.60
CA LEU A 5 -19.11 6.14 4.35
C LEU A 5 -17.58 6.33 4.34
N ALA A 6 -17.00 6.78 5.46
CA ALA A 6 -15.55 6.91 5.60
C ALA A 6 -14.85 5.55 5.46
N LEU A 7 -15.41 4.49 6.06
CA LEU A 7 -14.90 3.13 5.96
C LEU A 7 -14.96 2.59 4.53
N VAL A 8 -16.07 2.80 3.81
CA VAL A 8 -16.20 2.37 2.41
C VAL A 8 -15.17 3.08 1.53
N LEU A 9 -15.00 4.39 1.70
CA LEU A 9 -13.98 5.15 0.97
C LEU A 9 -12.56 4.69 1.31
N TYR A 10 -12.30 4.38 2.58
CA TYR A 10 -11.01 3.85 3.02
C TYR A 10 -10.71 2.48 2.40
N ILE A 11 -11.69 1.58 2.35
CA ILE A 11 -11.54 0.26 1.71
C ILE A 11 -11.31 0.42 0.20
N LEU A 12 -12.03 1.32 -0.47
CA LEU A 12 -11.83 1.60 -1.90
C LEU A 12 -10.41 2.14 -2.17
N PHE A 13 -9.95 3.07 -1.34
CA PHE A 13 -8.58 3.56 -1.40
C PHE A 13 -7.57 2.42 -1.22
N LEU A 14 -7.77 1.57 -0.20
CA LEU A 14 -6.89 0.45 0.09
C LEU A 14 -6.84 -0.57 -1.05
N ALA A 15 -7.97 -0.80 -1.74
CA ALA A 15 -8.05 -1.67 -2.90
C ALA A 15 -7.23 -1.15 -4.09
N VAL A 16 -7.38 0.14 -4.43
CA VAL A 16 -6.60 0.78 -5.51
C VAL A 16 -5.11 0.84 -5.16
N TYR A 17 -4.80 1.12 -3.90
CA TYR A 17 -3.44 1.11 -3.37
C TYR A 17 -2.78 -0.26 -3.57
N TRP A 18 -3.39 -1.33 -3.06
CA TRP A 18 -2.84 -2.68 -3.19
C TRP A 18 -2.78 -3.17 -4.64
N PHE A 19 -3.76 -2.80 -5.47
CA PHE A 19 -3.71 -3.10 -6.90
C PHE A 19 -2.46 -2.49 -7.54
N SER A 20 -2.14 -1.25 -7.21
CA SER A 20 -0.94 -0.55 -7.73
C SER A 20 0.35 -1.23 -7.24
N VAL A 21 0.43 -1.56 -5.95
CA VAL A 21 1.57 -2.28 -5.37
C VAL A 21 1.78 -3.63 -6.05
N LEU A 22 0.71 -4.42 -6.24
CA LEU A 22 0.75 -5.71 -6.90
C LEU A 22 1.16 -5.59 -8.37
N SER A 23 0.67 -4.56 -9.08
CA SER A 23 1.05 -4.29 -10.46
C SER A 23 2.55 -4.01 -10.58
N ILE A 24 3.11 -3.20 -9.67
CA ILE A 24 4.55 -2.92 -9.62
C ILE A 24 5.33 -4.20 -9.32
N LEU A 25 4.91 -4.99 -8.33
CA LEU A 25 5.58 -6.24 -7.98
C LEU A 25 5.53 -7.25 -9.12
N TRP A 26 4.41 -7.34 -9.83
CA TRP A 26 4.29 -8.21 -10.98
C TRP A 26 5.19 -7.75 -12.13
N HIS A 27 5.20 -6.45 -12.44
CA HIS A 27 6.08 -5.87 -13.45
C HIS A 27 7.56 -6.15 -13.10
N VAL A 28 7.96 -5.88 -11.86
CA VAL A 28 9.31 -6.19 -11.38
C VAL A 28 9.64 -7.67 -11.53
N LYS A 29 8.72 -8.58 -11.18
CA LYS A 29 8.95 -10.02 -11.32
C LYS A 29 9.15 -10.45 -12.77
N GLU A 30 8.41 -9.86 -13.70
CA GLU A 30 8.47 -10.21 -15.13
C GLU A 30 9.76 -9.70 -15.79
N TYR A 31 10.24 -8.51 -15.40
CA TYR A 31 11.34 -7.83 -16.09
C TYR A 31 12.67 -7.82 -15.31
N ALA A 32 12.71 -8.23 -14.04
CA ALA A 32 13.95 -8.24 -13.27
C ALA A 32 14.86 -9.40 -13.67
N THR A 33 16.10 -9.09 -14.00
CA THR A 33 17.15 -10.07 -14.26
C THR A 33 17.79 -10.58 -12.97
N PRO A 34 18.41 -11.78 -12.96
CA PRO A 34 18.98 -12.38 -11.76
C PRO A 34 20.02 -11.51 -11.03
N HIS A 35 20.74 -10.65 -11.76
CA HIS A 35 21.83 -9.81 -11.27
C HIS A 35 21.46 -8.33 -11.06
N ASP A 36 20.18 -7.98 -11.09
CA ASP A 36 19.77 -6.60 -10.86
C ASP A 36 20.01 -6.16 -9.41
N SER A 37 20.95 -5.23 -9.25
CA SER A 37 21.26 -4.54 -7.99
C SER A 37 20.09 -3.70 -7.46
N SER A 38 19.11 -3.39 -8.32
CA SER A 38 17.87 -2.69 -7.97
C SER A 38 16.91 -3.52 -7.10
N LYS A 39 17.15 -4.82 -6.91
CA LYS A 39 16.36 -5.68 -5.99
C LYS A 39 16.26 -5.08 -4.59
N TRP A 40 17.32 -4.45 -4.08
CA TRP A 40 17.30 -3.79 -2.77
C TRP A 40 16.29 -2.63 -2.70
N ILE A 41 16.13 -1.87 -3.79
CA ILE A 41 15.18 -0.77 -3.88
C ILE A 41 13.75 -1.28 -3.76
N ILE A 42 13.45 -2.43 -4.38
CA ILE A 42 12.14 -3.10 -4.28
C ILE A 42 11.85 -3.51 -2.83
N TRP A 43 12.85 -4.06 -2.12
CA TRP A 43 12.70 -4.40 -0.70
C TRP A 43 12.46 -3.17 0.17
N THR A 44 13.21 -2.08 -0.05
CA THR A 44 12.99 -0.80 0.66
C THR A 44 11.61 -0.22 0.37
N PHE A 45 11.16 -0.28 -0.89
CA PHE A 45 9.84 0.17 -1.32
C PHE A 45 8.72 -0.64 -0.65
N LEU A 46 8.85 -1.97 -0.62
CA LEU A 46 7.96 -2.87 0.12
C LEU A 46 7.91 -2.52 1.62
N GLY A 47 9.07 -2.28 2.24
CA GLY A 47 9.15 -1.87 3.64
C GLY A 47 8.39 -0.57 3.91
N ALA A 48 8.60 0.45 3.07
CA ALA A 48 7.89 1.72 3.16
C ALA A 48 6.37 1.56 2.99
N ILE A 49 5.94 0.73 2.03
CA ILE A 49 4.52 0.38 1.80
C ILE A 49 3.87 -0.23 3.05
N ILE A 50 4.54 -1.18 3.69
CA ILE A 50 4.01 -1.84 4.90
C ILE A 50 3.89 -0.82 6.03
N PHE A 51 4.93 -0.02 6.25
CA PHE A 51 4.93 1.03 7.26
C PHE A 51 3.79 2.04 7.03
N LEU A 52 3.66 2.58 5.82
CA LEU A 52 2.60 3.52 5.46
C LEU A 52 1.21 2.91 5.61
N ASN A 53 1.04 1.62 5.32
CA ASN A 53 -0.24 0.94 5.48
C ASN A 53 -0.64 0.83 6.97
N ILE A 54 0.31 0.44 7.83
CA ILE A 54 0.10 0.38 9.28
C ILE A 54 -0.22 1.77 9.82
N THR A 55 0.54 2.80 9.44
CA THR A 55 0.30 4.18 9.85
C THR A 55 -1.07 4.67 9.36
N SER A 56 -1.43 4.39 8.11
CA SER A 56 -2.74 4.72 7.53
C SER A 56 -3.88 4.09 8.32
N LEU A 57 -3.77 2.81 8.66
CA LEU A 57 -4.77 2.10 9.45
C LEU A 57 -4.89 2.68 10.87
N ALA A 58 -3.76 2.94 11.52
CA ALA A 58 -3.72 3.54 12.84
C ALA A 58 -4.38 4.93 12.85
N LEU A 59 -4.08 5.76 11.85
CA LEU A 59 -4.68 7.09 11.70
C LEU A 59 -6.19 6.99 11.46
N PHE A 60 -6.65 6.06 10.61
CA PHE A 60 -8.07 5.89 10.34
C PHE A 60 -8.89 5.61 11.61
N PHE A 61 -8.39 4.77 12.52
CA PHE A 61 -9.06 4.48 13.80
C PHE A 61 -8.80 5.51 14.91
N SER A 62 -7.75 6.33 14.79
CA SER A 62 -7.40 7.34 15.79
C SER A 62 -8.06 8.69 15.52
N LEU A 63 -8.53 8.93 14.30
CA LEU A 63 -9.24 10.17 13.96
C LEU A 63 -10.64 10.15 14.57
N PRO A 64 -11.09 11.26 15.19
CA PRO A 64 -12.45 11.40 15.70
C PRO A 64 -13.42 11.52 14.52
N LEU A 65 -13.81 10.38 13.96
CA LEU A 65 -14.79 10.27 12.88
C LEU A 65 -16.20 10.31 13.49
N SER A 66 -16.75 11.51 13.61
CA SER A 66 -18.12 11.81 14.09
C SER A 66 -19.22 11.51 13.08
#